data_AF-A0AAW3X1C5-F1
#
_entry.id   AF-A0AAW3X1C5-F1
#
_cell.length_a   1.000
_cell.length_b   1.000
_cell.length_c   1.000
_cell.angle_alpha   90.00
_cell.angle_beta   90.00
_cell.angle_gamma   90.00
#
_symmetry.space_group_name_H-M   'P 1'
#
loop_
_entity.id
_entity.type
_entity.pdbx_description
1 polymer ?
#
loop_
_entity_poly.entity_id
_entity_poly.type
_entity_poly.pdbx_seq_one_letter_code
_entity_poly.pdbx_strand_id
1 'polypeptide(L)' 'MWVQIAILVVSYIISVVTAPKAQGNQAAAATMDDFDFPQAEEGTPQMVIFGDSWCSDWTVIGLGNFSVQPITKSGGGKK' A
#
# COMPACT_ATOMS: atom_id res chain seq x y z
N MET A 1 -43.04 18.90 -8.79
CA MET A 1 -41.78 19.61 -8.50
C MET A 1 -41.30 19.35 -7.07
N TRP A 2 -42.05 19.70 -6.01
CA TRP A 2 -41.65 19.45 -4.62
C TRP A 2 -41.42 17.97 -4.24
N VAL A 3 -42.24 17.06 -4.76
CA VAL A 3 -42.07 15.61 -4.55
C VAL A 3 -40.75 15.10 -5.12
N GLN A 4 -40.32 15.60 -6.29
CA GLN A 4 -39.05 15.21 -6.90
C GLN A 4 -37.85 15.73 -6.10
N ILE A 5 -37.95 16.94 -5.54
CA ILE A 5 -36.94 17.49 -4.64
C ILE A 5 -36.83 16.65 -3.37
N ALA A 6 -37.96 16.23 -2.78
CA ALA A 6 -37.97 15.37 -1.61
C ALA A 6 -37.29 14.01 -1.88
N ILE A 7 -37.59 13.39 -3.03
CA ILE A 7 -36.94 12.14 -3.45
C ILE A 7 -35.43 12.32 -3.62
N LEU A 8 -34.98 13.44 -4.18
CA LEU A 8 -33.56 13.73 -4.35
C LEU A 8 -32.83 13.88 -3.00
N VAL A 9 -33.43 14.60 -2.05
CA VAL A 9 -32.87 14.78 -0.70
C VAL A 9 -32.77 13.44 0.03
N VAL A 10 -33.82 12.61 -0.04
CA VAL A 10 -33.82 11.27 0.57
C VAL A 10 -32.75 10.38 -0.06
N SER A 11 -32.65 10.37 -1.38
CA SER A 11 -31.61 9.65 -2.13
C SER A 11 -30.19 10.07 -1.71
N TYR A 12 -29.96 11.38 -1.57
CA TYR A 12 -28.66 11.91 -1.14
C TYR A 12 -28.31 11.47 0.28
N ILE A 13 -29.26 11.53 1.21
CA ILE A 13 -29.03 11.09 2.60
C ILE A 13 -28.72 9.59 2.63
N ILE A 14 -29.46 8.76 1.88
CA ILE A 14 -29.19 7.33 1.79
C ILE A 14 -27.79 7.09 1.22
N SER A 15 -27.40 7.80 0.16
CA SER A 15 -26.07 7.69 -0.45
C SER A 15 -24.97 8.04 0.55
N VAL A 16 -25.13 9.11 1.34
CA VAL A 16 -24.13 9.52 2.35
C VAL A 16 -24.05 8.52 3.50
N VAL A 17 -25.18 7.97 3.95
CA VAL A 17 -25.22 7.00 5.06
C VAL A 17 -24.69 5.63 4.64
N THR A 18 -24.93 5.23 3.39
CA THR A 18 -24.47 3.94 2.84
C THR A 18 -23.10 4.01 2.20
N ALA A 19 -22.57 5.22 1.97
CA ALA A 19 -21.24 5.40 1.44
C ALA A 19 -20.23 4.66 2.35
N PRO A 20 -19.41 3.76 1.78
CA PRO A 20 -18.34 3.15 2.54
C PRO A 20 -17.46 4.28 3.08
N LYS A 21 -17.29 4.34 4.41
CA LYS A 21 -16.35 5.28 5.02
C LYS A 21 -15.02 5.08 4.33
N ALA A 22 -14.48 6.15 3.75
CA ALA A 22 -13.13 6.12 3.21
C ALA A 22 -12.23 5.52 4.30
N GLN A 23 -11.64 4.36 4.00
CA GLN A 23 -10.63 3.74 4.85
C GLN A 23 -9.45 4.69 4.78
N GLY A 24 -9.45 5.70 5.64
CA GLY A 24 -8.54 6.83 5.53
C GLY A 24 -7.13 6.32 5.71
N ASN A 25 -6.33 6.33 4.64
CA ASN A 25 -4.88 6.07 4.56
C ASN A 25 -4.25 5.27 5.70
N GLN A 26 -4.92 4.23 6.19
CA GLN A 26 -4.40 3.27 7.17
C GLN A 26 -3.57 2.23 6.41
N ALA A 27 -2.77 2.69 5.44
CA ALA A 27 -1.68 1.88 4.96
C ALA A 27 -0.74 1.77 6.16
N ALA A 28 -0.84 0.67 6.89
CA ALA A 28 0.20 0.28 7.82
C ALA A 28 1.51 0.22 7.05
N ALA A 29 2.63 0.57 7.70
CA ALA A 29 3.93 0.32 7.11
C ALA A 29 4.00 -1.17 6.77
N ALA A 30 4.35 -1.47 5.53
CA ALA A 30 4.62 -2.85 5.14
C ALA A 30 5.65 -3.41 6.12
N THR A 31 5.37 -4.60 6.60
CA THR A 31 6.19 -5.33 7.54
C THR A 31 7.07 -6.31 6.78
N MET A 32 8.05 -6.90 7.47
CA MET A 32 8.95 -7.87 6.85
C MET A 32 8.19 -9.10 6.31
N ASP A 33 7.08 -9.46 6.94
CA ASP A 33 6.25 -10.61 6.58
C ASP A 33 5.33 -10.36 5.36
N ASP A 34 5.21 -9.10 4.90
CA ASP A 34 4.37 -8.75 3.75
C ASP A 34 5.04 -9.07 2.41
N PHE A 35 6.29 -9.56 2.43
CA PHE A 35 7.09 -9.83 1.24
C PHE A 35 7.77 -11.19 1.34
N ASP A 36 7.87 -11.86 0.20
CA ASP A 36 8.67 -13.08 0.06
C ASP A 36 10.05 -12.69 -0.50
N PHE A 37 11.10 -12.92 0.27
CA PHE A 37 12.48 -12.58 -0.09
C PHE A 37 13.28 -13.86 -0.32
N PRO A 38 14.20 -13.87 -1.30
CA PRO A 38 15.10 -14.99 -1.45
C PRO A 38 16.04 -15.03 -0.24
N GLN A 39 15.88 -16.07 0.55
CA GLN A 39 16.67 -16.38 1.74
C GLN A 39 17.50 -17.64 1.47
N ALA A 40 18.71 -17.67 2.01
CA ALA A 40 19.53 -18.86 2.00
C ALA A 40 19.16 -19.74 3.20
N GLU A 41 18.97 -21.03 2.98
CA GLU A 41 18.80 -22.02 4.04
C GLU A 41 20.16 -22.54 4.51
N GLU A 42 20.16 -23.22 5.65
CA GLU A 42 21.37 -23.87 6.16
C GLU A 42 21.91 -24.89 5.14
N GLY A 43 23.18 -24.77 4.80
CA GLY A 43 23.83 -25.62 3.79
C GLY A 43 23.76 -25.08 2.36
N THR A 44 23.10 -23.93 2.12
CA THR A 44 23.13 -23.27 0.80
C THR A 44 24.58 -22.88 0.45
N PRO A 45 25.10 -23.29 -0.72
CA PRO A 45 26.47 -22.99 -1.10
C PRO A 45 26.68 -21.50 -1.33
N GLN A 46 27.78 -20.96 -0.80
CA GLN A 46 28.19 -19.57 -1.04
C GLN A 46 29.09 -19.50 -2.27
N MET A 47 28.73 -18.63 -3.21
CA MET A 47 29.59 -18.34 -4.35
C MET A 47 30.49 -17.14 -4.05
N VAL A 48 31.74 -17.24 -4.50
CA VAL A 48 32.71 -16.13 -4.46
C VAL A 48 33.14 -15.85 -5.89
N ILE A 49 32.89 -14.64 -6.36
CA ILE A 49 33.18 -14.21 -7.73
C ILE A 49 34.37 -13.26 -7.70
N PHE A 50 35.34 -13.51 -8.59
CA PHE A 50 36.45 -12.59 -8.86
C PHE A 50 36.28 -12.00 -10.26
N GLY A 51 36.16 -10.67 -10.34
CA GLY A 51 35.83 -9.97 -11.59
C GLY A 51 34.31 -9.88 -11.83
N ASP A 52 33.91 -9.55 -13.05
CA ASP A 52 32.50 -9.37 -13.40
C ASP A 52 31.91 -10.65 -14.00
N SER A 53 30.86 -11.18 -13.36
CA SER A 53 30.08 -12.31 -13.85
C SER A 53 28.61 -12.08 -13.57
N TRP A 54 27.75 -12.54 -14.48
CA TRP A 54 26.33 -12.66 -14.22
C TRP A 54 26.07 -13.81 -13.25
N CYS A 55 25.07 -13.64 -12.38
CA CYS A 55 24.66 -14.64 -11.43
C CYS A 55 23.16 -14.94 -11.58
N SER A 56 22.79 -16.21 -11.48
CA SER A 56 21.39 -16.65 -11.54
C SER A 56 20.62 -16.39 -10.25
N ASP A 57 21.32 -16.39 -9.11
CA ASP A 57 20.72 -16.40 -7.77
C ASP A 57 21.25 -15.27 -6.90
N TRP A 58 20.44 -14.86 -5.94
CA TRP A 58 20.75 -13.78 -5.02
C TRP A 58 20.07 -14.00 -3.67
N THR A 59 20.55 -13.33 -2.64
CA THR A 59 19.99 -13.45 -1.28
C THR A 59 20.00 -12.08 -0.60
N VAL A 60 18.94 -11.77 0.13
CA VAL A 60 18.85 -10.53 0.93
C VAL A 60 19.63 -10.71 2.23
N ILE A 61 20.62 -9.85 2.49
CA ILE A 61 21.46 -9.89 3.70
C ILE A 61 20.95 -8.90 4.77
N GLY A 62 20.25 -7.85 4.35
CA GLY A 62 19.66 -6.87 5.26
C GLY A 62 18.63 -6.02 4.56
N LEU A 63 17.48 -5.85 5.22
CA LEU A 63 16.39 -4.99 4.77
C LEU A 63 15.77 -4.29 5.98
N GLY A 64 15.35 -3.05 5.80
CA GLY A 64 14.69 -2.28 6.85
C GLY A 64 14.21 -0.92 6.35
N ASN A 65 13.86 -0.05 7.30
CA ASN A 65 13.34 1.28 7.04
C ASN A 65 12.02 1.30 6.22
N PHE A 66 11.10 0.41 6.56
CA PHE A 66 9.74 0.47 6.04
C PHE A 66 9.09 1.79 6.47
N SER A 67 8.75 2.63 5.51
CA SER A 67 8.12 3.92 5.76
C SER A 67 6.88 4.07 4.89
N VAL A 68 5.87 4.72 5.46
CA VAL A 68 4.66 5.10 4.74
C VAL A 68 4.70 6.59 4.53
N GLN A 69 4.56 7.01 3.28
CA GLN A 69 4.31 8.41 2.94
C GLN A 69 2.80 8.57 2.70
N PRO A 70 2.04 9.05 3.70
CA PRO A 70 0.61 9.23 3.50
C PRO A 70 0.37 10.31 2.45
N ILE A 71 -0.50 10.05 1.49
CA ILE A 71 -1.01 11.09 0.60
C ILE A 71 -1.85 12.04 1.45
N THR A 72 -1.25 13.13 1.87
CA THR A 72 -1.97 14.21 2.54
C THR A 72 -2.67 15.02 1.47
N LYS A 73 -3.94 15.38 1.71
CA LYS A 73 -4.65 16.32 0.85
C LYS A 73 -3.96 17.68 1.03
N SER A 74 -2.97 18.01 0.20
CA SER A 74 -2.47 19.39 0.10
C SER A 74 -3.70 20.24 -0.19
N GLY A 75 -3.97 21.20 0.70
CA GLY A 75 -5.22 21.96 0.79
C GLY A 75 -6.03 21.93 -0.50
N GLY A 76 -7.13 21.17 -0.48
CA GLY A 76 -8.12 21.25 -1.53
C GLY A 76 -8.47 22.71 -1.72
N GLY A 77 -8.01 23.28 -2.83
CA GLY A 77 -8.47 24.58 -3.27
C GLY A 77 -9.98 24.50 -3.27
N LYS A 78 -10.62 25.31 -2.42
CA LYS A 78 -12.05 25.59 -2.55
C LYS A 78 -12.27 26.07 -3.98
N LYS A 79 -12.90 25.23 -4.79
CA LYS A 79 -13.64 25.63 -5.98
C LYS A 79 -14.95 24.85 -5.95
#